data_AF-A0A3N5NIN8-F1
#
_entry.id   AF-A0A3N5NIN8-F1
#
_cell.length_a   1.000
_cell.length_b   1.000
_cell.length_c   1.000
_cell.angle_alpha   90.00
_cell.angle_beta   90.00
_cell.angle_gamma   90.00
#
_symmetry.space_group_name_H-M   'P 1'
#
loop_
_entity.id
_entity.type
_entity.pdbx_description
1 polymer ?
#
loop_
_entity_poly.entity_id
_entity_poly.type
_entity_poly.pdbx_seq_one_letter_code
_entity_poly.pdbx_strand_id
1 'polypeptide(L)' 'MHTMRKNASVSDKRVNVVLPAELLKKIDNWRRKQPELPSMSQAVRRLLEQALAP' A
#
# COMPACT_ATOMS: atom_id res chain seq x y z
N MET A 1 32.75 -17.65 19.27
CA MET A 1 31.80 -17.82 18.13
C MET A 1 30.91 -16.58 18.12
N HIS A 2 31.24 -15.60 17.30
CA HIS A 2 30.56 -14.30 17.27
C HIS A 2 29.30 -14.34 16.38
N THR A 3 28.27 -13.66 16.86
CA THR A 3 26.89 -13.56 16.37
C THR A 3 26.77 -13.08 14.94
N MET A 4 25.82 -13.62 14.17
CA MET A 4 25.22 -12.88 13.06
C MET A 4 23.70 -12.80 13.26
N ARG A 5 23.24 -11.55 13.30
CA ARG A 5 21.89 -11.11 13.68
C ARG A 5 20.87 -11.58 12.64
N LYS A 6 19.71 -12.05 13.10
CA LYS A 6 18.53 -12.27 12.26
C LYS A 6 18.26 -10.99 11.46
N ASN A 7 18.26 -11.07 10.13
CA ASN A 7 17.68 -10.03 9.30
C ASN A 7 16.25 -9.81 9.80
N ALA A 8 15.94 -8.60 10.28
CA ALA A 8 14.58 -8.20 10.57
C ALA A 8 13.80 -8.27 9.25
N SER A 9 13.00 -9.31 9.07
CA SER A 9 12.07 -9.39 7.95
C SER A 9 11.09 -8.23 8.11
N VAL A 10 11.14 -7.24 7.21
CA VAL A 10 10.02 -6.33 7.03
C VAL A 10 8.88 -7.20 6.57
N SER A 11 8.05 -7.60 7.52
CA SER A 11 7.03 -8.61 7.30
C SER A 11 5.78 -7.84 6.90
N ASP A 12 5.53 -7.75 5.60
CA ASP A 12 4.30 -7.17 5.08
C ASP A 12 3.10 -7.89 5.72
N LYS A 13 2.23 -7.12 6.38
CA LYS A 13 1.00 -7.65 6.97
C LYS A 13 -0.17 -7.34 6.06
N ARG A 14 -0.99 -8.35 5.78
CA ARG A 14 -2.26 -8.14 5.08
C ARG A 14 -3.26 -7.46 6.01
N VAL A 15 -3.87 -6.40 5.55
CA VAL A 15 -4.98 -5.73 6.23
C VAL A 15 -6.23 -5.94 5.37
N ASN A 16 -7.29 -6.48 5.97
CA ASN A 16 -8.59 -6.57 5.32
C ASN A 16 -9.46 -5.41 5.80
N VAL A 17 -10.04 -4.65 4.87
CA VAL A 17 -10.86 -3.47 5.19
C VAL A 17 -12.15 -3.50 4.38
N VAL A 18 -13.23 -2.99 4.96
CA VAL A 18 -14.50 -2.75 4.27
C VAL A 18 -14.57 -1.26 3.96
N LEU A 19 -14.71 -0.91 2.68
CA LEU A 19 -14.79 0.47 2.21
C LEU A 19 -16.07 0.69 1.41
N PRO A 20 -16.67 1.89 1.46
CA PRO A 20 -17.78 2.25 0.58
C PRO A 20 -17.40 2.10 -0.89
N ALA A 21 -18.35 1.65 -1.72
CA ALA A 21 -18.14 1.45 -3.16
C ALA A 21 -17.65 2.74 -3.87
N GLU A 22 -18.12 3.89 -3.44
CA GLU A 22 -17.69 5.19 -3.98
C GLU A 22 -16.21 5.48 -3.72
N LEU A 23 -15.69 5.07 -2.56
CA LEU A 23 -14.28 5.24 -2.23
C LEU A 23 -13.41 4.30 -3.08
N LEU A 24 -13.82 3.05 -3.24
CA LEU A 24 -13.14 2.10 -4.14
C LEU A 24 -13.08 2.63 -5.58
N LYS A 25 -14.17 3.23 -6.07
CA LYS A 25 -14.22 3.85 -7.40
C LYS A 25 -13.25 5.05 -7.51
N LYS A 26 -13.14 5.88 -6.47
CA LYS A 26 -12.17 6.99 -6.44
C LYS A 26 -10.72 6.48 -6.51
N ILE A 27 -10.40 5.42 -5.75
CA ILE A 27 -9.07 4.79 -5.77
C ILE A 27 -8.78 4.19 -7.16
N ASP A 28 -9.75 3.49 -7.75
CA ASP A 28 -9.60 2.93 -9.10
C ASP A 28 -9.38 4.01 -10.16
N ASN A 29 -10.17 5.09 -10.11
CA ASN A 29 -10.01 6.23 -11.01
C ASN A 29 -8.65 6.91 -10.86
N TRP A 30 -8.15 7.06 -9.63
CA TRP A 30 -6.82 7.60 -9.37
C TRP A 30 -5.73 6.70 -9.95
N ARG A 31 -5.85 5.39 -9.73
CA ARG A 31 -4.93 4.36 -10.23
C ARG A 31 -4.83 4.37 -11.75
N ARG A 32 -5.95 4.55 -12.47
CA ARG A 32 -5.98 4.63 -13.94
C ARG A 32 -5.22 5.81 -14.54
N LYS A 33 -4.98 6.86 -13.75
CA LYS A 33 -4.22 8.04 -14.17
C LYS A 33 -2.71 7.87 -13.97
N GLN A 34 -2.28 6.81 -13.30
CA GLN A 34 -0.86 6.54 -13.06
C GLN A 34 -0.25 5.82 -14.26
N PRO A 35 0.97 6.19 -14.68
CA PRO A 35 1.60 5.66 -15.90
C PRO A 35 1.85 4.14 -15.83
N GLU A 36 2.14 3.62 -14.64
CA GLU A 36 2.42 2.21 -14.40
C GLU A 36 1.17 1.37 -14.05
N LEU A 37 0.00 2.02 -13.94
CA LEU A 37 -1.28 1.40 -13.58
C LEU A 37 -1.17 0.43 -12.38
N PRO A 38 -0.84 0.93 -11.17
CA PRO A 38 -0.50 0.10 -10.02
C PRO A 38 -1.65 -0.86 -9.65
N SER A 39 -1.36 -1.98 -8.99
CA SER A 39 -2.41 -2.83 -8.39
C SER A 39 -3.20 -2.07 -7.32
N MET A 40 -4.36 -2.58 -6.92
CA MET A 40 -5.18 -1.95 -5.87
C MET A 40 -4.37 -1.77 -4.56
N SER A 41 -3.63 -2.78 -4.14
CA SER A 41 -2.80 -2.71 -2.93
C SER A 41 -1.69 -1.66 -3.03
N GLN A 42 -1.04 -1.55 -4.20
CA GLN A 42 -0.03 -0.52 -4.45
C GLN A 42 -0.64 0.88 -4.49
N ALA A 43 -1.82 1.02 -5.10
CA ALA A 43 -2.52 2.30 -5.15
C ALA A 43 -2.90 2.78 -3.75
N VAL A 44 -3.49 1.89 -2.93
CA VAL A 44 -3.82 2.20 -1.53
C VAL A 44 -2.56 2.55 -0.74
N ARG A 45 -1.48 1.78 -0.89
CA ARG A 45 -0.21 2.08 -0.21
C ARG A 45 0.29 3.49 -0.54
N ARG A 46 0.36 3.85 -1.81
CA ARG A 46 0.84 5.18 -2.24
C ARG A 46 -0.04 6.30 -1.72
N LEU A 47 -1.35 6.12 -1.78
CA LEU A 47 -2.30 7.11 -1.27
C LEU A 47 -2.13 7.30 0.24
N LEU A 48 -1.89 6.22 1.00
CA LEU A 48 -1.60 6.30 2.43
C LEU A 48 -0.23 6.94 2.71
N GLU A 49 0.81 6.58 1.97
CA GLU A 49 2.14 7.18 2.09
C GLU A 49 2.10 8.69 1.81
N GLN A 50 1.30 9.14 0.83
CA GLN A 50 1.07 10.56 0.56
C GLN A 50 0.28 11.25 1.68
N ALA A 51 -0.76 10.60 2.20
CA ALA A 51 -1.60 11.17 3.25
C ALA A 51 -0.91 11.26 4.62
N LEU A 52 0.09 10.40 4.87
CA LEU A 52 0.86 10.33 6.11
C LEU A 52 2.24 11.00 5.99
N ALA A 53 2.59 11.54 4.83
CA ALA A 53 3.83 12.30 4.66
C ALA A 53 3.74 13.62 5.46
N PRO A 54 4.80 14.00 6.20
CA PRO A 54 4.83 15.23 6.99
C PRO A 54 4.82 16.51 6.13
#